data_AF-G6B1G7-F1
#
_entry.id   AF-G6B1G7-F1
#
_cell.length_a   1.000
_cell.length_b   1.000
_cell.length_c   1.000
_cell.angle_alpha   90.00
_cell.angle_beta   90.00
_cell.angle_gamma   90.00
#
_symmetry.space_group_name_H-M   'P 1'
#
loop_
_entity.id
_entity.type
_entity.pdbx_description
1 polymer ?
#
loop_
_entity_poly.entity_id
_entity_poly.type
_entity_poly.pdbx_seq_one_letter_code
_entity_poly.pdbx_strand_id
1 'polypeptide(L)'
;CSVSGSVSGTVYVGGVVGAQIGGSITGCSSSATVKGTVDVGGVAGQTNSSATLTACYATGNVTLEIAPKKNIAGGGLVGMNAGSSLLACYATGNVTSTGSSTGYMHIGGFLGNNYTTVTACYWKNNHEQGIGYNTKSTKATEVTKVDGTSVTWENAVDAMNTALQNAGSKWRYELNGALPTFRKQ
;
A
#
# COMPACT_ATOMS: atom_id res chain seq x y z
N CYS A 1 -4.57 -3.46 14.11
CA CYS A 1 -5.01 -2.12 14.59
C CYS A 1 -5.82 -1.42 13.50
N SER A 2 -6.65 -0.44 13.83
CA SER A 2 -7.38 0.38 12.85
C SER A 2 -7.15 1.87 13.16
N VAL A 3 -6.83 2.66 12.15
CA VAL A 3 -6.63 4.11 12.26
C VAL A 3 -7.60 4.85 11.34
N SER A 4 -8.13 5.98 11.80
CA SER A 4 -8.99 6.88 11.03
C SER A 4 -8.65 8.34 11.37
N GLY A 5 -9.14 9.29 10.58
CA GLY A 5 -8.89 10.73 10.77
C GLY A 5 -7.92 11.31 9.74
N SER A 6 -6.98 12.15 10.17
CA SER A 6 -5.97 12.77 9.31
C SER A 6 -4.57 12.66 9.90
N VAL A 7 -3.60 12.41 9.04
CA VAL A 7 -2.17 12.40 9.38
C VAL A 7 -1.47 13.37 8.45
N SER A 8 -0.61 14.24 8.99
CA SER A 8 0.18 15.19 8.22
C SER A 8 1.61 15.22 8.73
N GLY A 9 2.58 15.19 7.82
CA GLY A 9 4.00 15.23 8.15
C GLY A 9 4.83 15.59 6.94
N THR A 10 6.15 15.61 7.06
CA THR A 10 7.03 15.97 5.95
C THR A 10 7.65 14.75 5.26
N VAL A 11 8.18 13.81 6.05
CA VAL A 11 8.94 12.65 5.56
C VAL A 11 8.45 11.40 6.28
N TYR A 12 8.34 10.28 5.54
CA TYR A 12 7.90 8.98 6.05
C TYR A 12 6.56 9.09 6.77
N VAL A 13 5.53 9.42 6.00
CA VAL A 13 4.20 9.63 6.56
C VAL A 13 3.33 8.43 6.22
N GLY A 14 2.91 7.69 7.25
CA GLY A 14 1.96 6.59 7.12
C GLY A 14 0.79 6.75 8.08
N GLY A 15 -0.38 6.27 7.68
CA GLY A 15 -1.56 6.29 8.54
C GLY A 15 -1.42 5.42 9.79
N VAL A 16 -0.62 4.34 9.72
CA VAL A 16 -0.36 3.45 10.87
C VAL A 16 1.06 3.64 11.39
N VAL A 17 2.05 3.68 10.50
CA VAL A 17 3.47 3.80 10.88
C VAL A 17 4.20 4.73 9.92
N GLY A 18 5.05 5.62 10.42
CA GLY A 18 5.88 6.45 9.54
C GLY A 18 6.92 5.62 8.79
N ALA A 19 7.83 5.01 9.55
CA ALA A 19 8.85 4.10 9.01
C ALA A 19 8.85 2.78 9.78
N GLN A 20 8.79 1.67 9.05
CA GLN A 20 8.95 0.32 9.57
C GLN A 20 10.37 -0.18 9.23
N ILE A 21 11.16 -0.47 10.26
CA ILE A 21 12.53 -0.99 10.12
C ILE A 21 12.56 -2.38 10.77
N GLY A 22 12.47 -3.42 9.94
CA GLY A 22 12.30 -4.79 10.40
C GLY A 22 10.94 -5.06 11.05
N GLY A 23 10.82 -6.22 11.69
CA GLY A 23 9.60 -6.64 12.39
C GLY A 23 8.41 -6.95 11.47
N SER A 24 7.22 -7.05 12.06
CA SER A 24 5.98 -7.38 11.36
C SER A 24 4.85 -6.43 11.70
N ILE A 25 4.07 -6.07 10.69
CA ILE A 25 2.78 -5.42 10.85
C ILE A 25 1.75 -6.32 10.19
N THR A 26 0.78 -6.78 10.97
CA THR A 26 -0.22 -7.75 10.52
C THR A 26 -1.62 -7.29 10.85
N GLY A 27 -2.55 -7.41 9.91
CA GLY A 27 -3.98 -7.13 10.15
C GLY A 27 -4.24 -5.68 10.55
N CYS A 28 -3.49 -4.73 9.98
CA CYS A 28 -3.65 -3.31 10.27
C CYS A 28 -4.34 -2.58 9.13
N SER A 29 -5.25 -1.68 9.49
CA SER A 29 -6.01 -0.89 8.52
C SER A 29 -5.95 0.60 8.80
N SER A 30 -6.06 1.37 7.72
CA SER A 30 -6.12 2.83 7.78
C SER A 30 -7.20 3.37 6.84
N SER A 31 -8.12 4.16 7.39
CA SER A 31 -9.02 5.03 6.62
C SER A 31 -8.63 6.50 6.72
N ALA A 32 -7.47 6.80 7.33
CA ALA A 32 -7.01 8.16 7.52
C ALA A 32 -6.62 8.80 6.17
N THR A 33 -6.91 10.10 6.03
CA THR A 33 -6.34 10.92 4.96
C THR A 33 -4.89 11.25 5.34
N VAL A 34 -3.94 10.92 4.48
CA VAL A 34 -2.51 11.08 4.76
C VAL A 34 -1.90 12.15 3.85
N LYS A 35 -1.22 13.12 4.45
CA LYS A 35 -0.53 14.20 3.74
C LYS A 35 0.95 14.22 4.08
N GLY A 36 1.80 14.37 3.07
CA GLY A 36 3.21 14.67 3.31
C GLY A 36 4.00 14.98 2.06
N THR A 37 5.32 15.09 2.17
CA THR A 37 6.16 15.52 1.03
C THR A 37 6.99 14.38 0.45
N VAL A 38 7.58 13.54 1.30
CA VAL A 38 8.49 12.46 0.91
C VAL A 38 8.03 11.15 1.53
N ASP A 39 7.88 10.12 0.70
CA ASP A 39 7.52 8.75 1.09
C ASP A 39 6.26 8.71 1.95
N VAL A 40 5.13 8.84 1.26
CA VAL A 40 3.80 8.96 1.86
C VAL A 40 2.97 7.73 1.49
N GLY A 41 2.38 7.06 2.48
CA GLY A 41 1.51 5.92 2.25
C GLY A 41 0.31 5.83 3.18
N GLY A 42 -0.73 5.11 2.76
CA GLY A 42 -1.95 4.97 3.56
C GLY A 42 -1.73 4.18 4.85
N VAL A 43 -0.86 3.17 4.85
CA VAL A 43 -0.46 2.38 6.03
C VAL A 43 0.93 2.78 6.50
N ALA A 44 1.92 2.75 5.61
CA ALA A 44 3.32 3.06 5.95
C ALA A 44 3.93 4.11 5.02
N GLY A 45 4.72 5.04 5.56
CA GLY A 45 5.53 5.93 4.73
C GLY A 45 6.66 5.16 4.05
N GLN A 46 7.44 4.43 4.85
CA GLN A 46 8.53 3.57 4.38
C GLN A 46 8.53 2.21 5.10
N THR A 47 8.92 1.15 4.37
CA THR A 47 9.25 -0.17 4.92
C THR A 47 10.64 -0.62 4.48
N ASN A 48 11.48 -1.11 5.40
CA ASN A 48 12.87 -1.51 5.13
C ASN A 48 13.33 -2.68 6.04
N SER A 49 14.56 -3.17 5.83
CA SER A 49 15.27 -4.15 6.67
C SER A 49 14.54 -5.48 6.79
N SER A 50 14.09 -6.01 5.65
CA SER A 50 13.38 -7.29 5.55
C SER A 50 12.13 -7.36 6.45
N ALA A 51 11.48 -6.22 6.68
CA ALA A 51 10.23 -6.17 7.39
C ALA A 51 9.12 -6.92 6.64
N THR A 52 8.04 -7.22 7.36
CA THR A 52 6.85 -7.85 6.80
C THR A 52 5.61 -6.98 7.02
N LEU A 53 4.81 -6.86 5.97
CA LEU A 53 3.50 -6.21 6.02
C LEU A 53 2.47 -7.19 5.46
N THR A 54 1.60 -7.70 6.32
CA THR A 54 0.70 -8.82 5.99
C THR A 54 -0.73 -8.48 6.31
N ALA A 55 -1.66 -8.77 5.39
CA ALA A 55 -3.09 -8.53 5.60
C ALA A 55 -3.41 -7.09 6.04
N CYS A 56 -2.68 -6.11 5.49
CA CYS A 56 -2.86 -4.70 5.81
C CYS A 56 -3.53 -3.96 4.66
N TYR A 57 -4.33 -2.94 4.99
CA TYR A 57 -5.03 -2.19 3.96
C TYR A 57 -5.26 -0.72 4.25
N ALA A 58 -5.33 0.07 3.18
CA ALA A 58 -5.63 1.49 3.24
C ALA A 58 -6.84 1.84 2.37
N THR A 59 -7.70 2.72 2.89
CA THR A 59 -8.89 3.22 2.18
C THR A 59 -8.94 4.74 2.11
N GLY A 60 -8.20 5.45 2.97
CA GLY A 60 -8.10 6.90 2.95
C GLY A 60 -7.18 7.41 1.83
N ASN A 61 -7.43 8.64 1.39
CA ASN A 61 -6.65 9.27 0.32
C ASN A 61 -5.25 9.68 0.80
N VAL A 62 -4.29 9.64 -0.11
CA VAL A 62 -2.91 10.10 0.09
C VAL A 62 -2.67 11.32 -0.78
N THR A 63 -2.13 12.40 -0.20
CA THR A 63 -1.76 13.61 -0.93
C THR A 63 -0.30 13.96 -0.68
N LEU A 64 0.49 14.05 -1.76
CA LEU A 64 1.84 14.60 -1.70
C LEU A 64 1.81 16.12 -1.86
N GLU A 65 2.19 16.84 -0.81
CA GLU A 65 2.33 18.30 -0.81
C GLU A 65 3.80 18.64 -1.12
N ILE A 66 4.08 18.88 -2.40
CA ILE A 66 5.45 18.97 -2.93
C ILE A 66 5.97 20.40 -2.84
N ALA A 67 7.08 20.58 -2.12
CA ALA A 67 7.94 21.76 -2.19
C ALA A 67 9.27 21.37 -2.88
N PRO A 68 9.86 22.25 -3.72
CA PRO A 68 10.92 21.84 -4.65
C PRO A 68 12.19 21.29 -3.95
N LYS A 69 12.91 20.41 -4.69
CA LYS A 69 14.24 19.80 -4.43
C LYS A 69 14.33 18.36 -3.86
N LYS A 70 13.40 17.42 -4.11
CA LYS A 70 13.59 15.99 -3.68
C LYS A 70 12.92 14.98 -4.60
N ASN A 71 13.44 13.75 -4.61
CA ASN A 71 12.69 12.59 -5.10
C ASN A 71 11.53 12.32 -4.16
N ILE A 72 10.37 11.98 -4.71
CA ILE A 72 9.14 11.76 -3.95
C ILE A 72 8.49 10.45 -4.39
N ALA A 73 7.96 9.71 -3.42
CA ALA A 73 7.18 8.51 -3.66
C ALA A 73 5.88 8.55 -2.85
N GLY A 74 4.77 8.25 -3.52
CA GLY A 74 3.44 8.17 -2.92
C GLY A 74 2.76 6.87 -3.32
N GLY A 75 2.31 6.10 -2.34
CA GLY A 75 1.61 4.84 -2.58
C GLY A 75 0.31 4.77 -1.80
N GLY A 76 -0.72 4.15 -2.37
CA GLY A 76 -1.99 3.98 -1.65
C GLY A 76 -1.84 3.19 -0.35
N LEU A 77 -0.91 2.22 -0.31
CA LEU A 77 -0.57 1.47 0.91
C LEU A 77 0.76 1.93 1.51
N VAL A 78 1.84 1.93 0.71
CA VAL A 78 3.20 2.23 1.18
C VAL A 78 3.89 3.21 0.24
N GLY A 79 4.47 4.28 0.78
CA GLY A 79 5.23 5.25 -0.01
C GLY A 79 6.46 4.63 -0.66
N MET A 80 7.39 4.13 0.16
CA MET A 80 8.60 3.44 -0.29
C MET A 80 8.76 2.06 0.35
N ASN A 81 8.74 1.01 -0.47
CA ASN A 81 9.12 -0.33 -0.05
C ASN A 81 10.57 -0.66 -0.42
N ALA A 82 11.50 -0.39 0.49
CA ALA A 82 12.94 -0.53 0.31
C ALA A 82 13.49 -1.95 0.55
N GLY A 83 12.64 -2.99 0.48
CA GLY A 83 13.07 -4.39 0.64
C GLY A 83 12.26 -5.20 1.65
N SER A 84 11.01 -4.83 1.89
CA SER A 84 10.09 -5.55 2.78
C SER A 84 9.10 -6.41 1.99
N SER A 85 8.72 -7.56 2.55
CA SER A 85 7.74 -8.45 1.93
C SER A 85 6.32 -7.97 2.25
N LEU A 86 5.52 -7.73 1.21
CA LEU A 86 4.10 -7.41 1.32
C LEU A 86 3.28 -8.61 0.88
N LEU A 87 2.36 -9.05 1.73
CA LEU A 87 1.53 -10.23 1.53
C LEU A 87 0.06 -9.91 1.78
N ALA A 88 -0.81 -10.23 0.82
CA ALA A 88 -2.25 -10.14 0.99
C ALA A 88 -2.73 -8.75 1.46
N CYS A 89 -2.16 -7.68 0.90
CA CYS A 89 -2.49 -6.31 1.29
C CYS A 89 -3.27 -5.61 0.17
N TYR A 90 -4.04 -4.57 0.49
CA TYR A 90 -4.74 -3.81 -0.55
C TYR A 90 -4.87 -2.30 -0.28
N ALA A 91 -5.06 -1.51 -1.33
CA ALA A 91 -5.33 -0.08 -1.23
C ALA A 91 -6.50 0.38 -2.11
N THR A 92 -7.33 1.28 -1.60
CA THR A 92 -8.46 1.85 -2.37
C THR A 92 -8.51 3.38 -2.34
N GLY A 93 -7.70 4.05 -1.54
CA GLY A 93 -7.60 5.50 -1.56
C GLY A 93 -6.93 6.01 -2.84
N ASN A 94 -7.29 7.22 -3.28
CA ASN A 94 -6.57 7.90 -4.37
C ASN A 94 -5.21 8.41 -3.87
N VAL A 95 -4.22 8.43 -4.76
CA VAL A 95 -2.94 9.09 -4.50
C VAL A 95 -2.82 10.29 -5.44
N THR A 96 -2.73 11.49 -4.88
CA THR A 96 -2.62 12.74 -5.64
C THR A 96 -1.39 13.51 -5.21
N SER A 97 -0.91 14.42 -6.04
CA SER A 97 0.12 15.37 -5.67
C SER A 97 -0.27 16.79 -6.02
N THR A 98 0.25 17.74 -5.25
CA THR A 98 0.13 19.17 -5.48
C THR A 98 1.52 19.81 -5.48
N GLY A 99 1.74 20.81 -6.32
CA GLY A 99 3.05 21.44 -6.50
C GLY A 99 3.88 20.75 -7.59
N SER A 100 5.18 20.99 -7.61
CA SER A 100 6.09 20.44 -8.62
C SER A 100 7.42 20.04 -8.00
N SER A 101 7.91 18.86 -8.38
CA SER A 101 9.25 18.41 -8.01
C SER A 101 10.23 18.65 -9.14
N THR A 102 11.48 18.93 -8.80
CA THR A 102 12.62 18.93 -9.72
C THR A 102 13.32 17.56 -9.78
N GLY A 103 12.87 16.60 -8.98
CA GLY A 103 13.38 15.22 -8.95
C GLY A 103 12.36 14.21 -9.50
N TYR A 104 12.63 12.93 -9.26
CA TYR A 104 11.71 11.86 -9.68
C TYR A 104 10.43 11.86 -8.83
N MET A 105 9.29 11.69 -9.49
CA MET A 105 7.98 11.58 -8.85
C MET A 105 7.34 10.23 -9.18
N HIS A 106 7.23 9.38 -8.17
CA HIS A 106 6.70 8.03 -8.32
C HIS A 106 5.40 7.88 -7.54
N ILE A 107 4.28 7.86 -8.26
CA ILE A 107 2.94 7.75 -7.67
C ILE A 107 2.29 6.46 -8.17
N GLY A 108 1.94 5.56 -7.24
CA GLY A 108 1.26 4.30 -7.56
C GLY A 108 0.07 4.06 -6.65
N GLY A 109 -0.94 3.35 -7.17
CA GLY A 109 -2.17 3.08 -6.41
C GLY A 109 -1.99 2.17 -5.21
N PHE A 110 -0.84 1.52 -5.11
CA PHE A 110 -0.47 0.66 -4.00
C PHE A 110 0.90 1.06 -3.42
N LEU A 111 1.92 1.16 -4.28
CA LEU A 111 3.31 1.47 -3.91
C LEU A 111 3.80 2.70 -4.69
N GLY A 112 4.48 3.63 -4.03
CA GLY A 112 5.23 4.66 -4.74
C GLY A 112 6.48 4.05 -5.35
N ASN A 113 7.42 3.63 -4.51
CA ASN A 113 8.62 2.88 -4.90
C ASN A 113 8.57 1.45 -4.40
N ASN A 114 9.09 0.52 -5.19
CA ASN A 114 9.22 -0.87 -4.82
C ASN A 114 10.54 -1.49 -5.31
N TYR A 115 11.27 -2.11 -4.39
CA TYR A 115 12.56 -2.72 -4.65
C TYR A 115 12.58 -4.25 -4.46
N THR A 116 11.40 -4.87 -4.29
CA THR A 116 11.26 -6.31 -4.03
C THR A 116 9.97 -6.89 -4.61
N THR A 117 9.68 -8.15 -4.36
CA THR A 117 8.44 -8.79 -4.81
C THR A 117 7.34 -8.66 -3.76
N VAL A 118 6.10 -8.55 -4.23
CA VAL A 118 4.90 -8.56 -3.39
C VAL A 118 3.97 -9.69 -3.83
N THR A 119 3.12 -10.16 -2.93
CA THR A 119 2.30 -11.36 -3.17
C THR A 119 0.83 -11.08 -2.84
N ALA A 120 -0.07 -11.41 -3.76
CA ALA A 120 -1.51 -11.22 -3.62
C ALA A 120 -1.86 -9.80 -3.14
N CYS A 121 -1.29 -8.78 -3.77
CA CYS A 121 -1.49 -7.39 -3.39
C CYS A 121 -2.34 -6.65 -4.42
N TYR A 122 -3.30 -5.87 -3.96
CA TYR A 122 -4.37 -5.33 -4.81
C TYR A 122 -4.54 -3.81 -4.66
N TRP A 123 -5.00 -3.16 -5.71
CA TRP A 123 -5.38 -1.74 -5.67
C TRP A 123 -6.60 -1.46 -6.51
N LYS A 124 -7.37 -0.43 -6.18
CA LYS A 124 -8.58 -0.07 -6.94
C LYS A 124 -8.46 1.27 -7.65
N ASN A 125 -8.11 2.31 -6.90
CA ASN A 125 -8.14 3.69 -7.37
C ASN A 125 -6.71 4.24 -7.43
N ASN A 126 -6.33 4.85 -8.57
CA ASN A 126 -5.19 5.76 -8.77
C ASN A 126 -5.04 6.05 -10.29
N HIS A 127 -4.02 6.82 -10.70
CA HIS A 127 -3.43 6.73 -12.05
C HIS A 127 -3.27 5.25 -12.45
N GLU A 128 -3.30 4.95 -13.76
CA GLU A 128 -3.40 3.61 -14.37
C GLU A 128 -2.26 2.60 -14.03
N GLN A 129 -1.48 2.86 -12.97
CA GLN A 129 -0.45 2.01 -12.41
C GLN A 129 -0.59 1.86 -10.88
N GLY A 130 -0.37 0.63 -10.40
CA GLY A 130 -0.36 0.32 -8.98
C GLY A 130 1.00 0.56 -8.31
N ILE A 131 2.10 0.55 -9.06
CA ILE A 131 3.45 0.85 -8.58
C ILE A 131 3.99 2.03 -9.39
N GLY A 132 4.44 3.09 -8.70
CA GLY A 132 5.01 4.27 -9.35
C GLY A 132 6.39 4.02 -9.97
N TYR A 133 7.24 3.27 -9.26
CA TYR A 133 8.55 2.83 -9.72
C TYR A 133 8.90 1.45 -9.17
N ASN A 134 9.33 0.55 -10.04
CA ASN A 134 9.63 -0.84 -9.70
C ASN A 134 10.99 -1.26 -10.28
N THR A 135 11.94 -1.72 -9.45
CA THR A 135 13.28 -2.12 -9.93
C THR A 135 13.37 -3.57 -10.39
N LYS A 136 12.42 -4.44 -10.00
CA LYS A 136 12.37 -5.83 -10.48
C LYS A 136 11.39 -5.93 -11.65
N SER A 137 11.91 -5.83 -12.87
CA SER A 137 11.16 -5.91 -14.14
C SER A 137 10.66 -7.32 -14.49
N THR A 138 10.30 -8.14 -13.51
CA THR A 138 9.66 -9.43 -13.80
C THR A 138 8.15 -9.26 -13.74
N LYS A 139 7.46 -9.62 -14.83
CA LYS A 139 5.99 -9.58 -14.98
C LYS A 139 5.22 -10.27 -13.85
N ALA A 140 5.88 -11.12 -13.06
CA ALA A 140 5.37 -11.74 -11.84
C ALA A 140 5.23 -10.77 -10.65
N THR A 141 5.65 -9.51 -10.80
CA THR A 141 5.77 -8.50 -9.75
C THR A 141 4.80 -7.35 -10.00
N GLU A 142 3.51 -7.67 -10.04
CA GLU A 142 2.49 -6.65 -10.19
C GLU A 142 1.45 -6.76 -9.08
N VAL A 143 1.14 -5.60 -8.52
CA VAL A 143 -0.05 -5.40 -7.71
C VAL A 143 -1.24 -5.35 -8.66
N THR A 144 -2.24 -6.17 -8.40
CA THR A 144 -3.34 -6.36 -9.34
C THR A 144 -4.39 -5.26 -9.16
N LYS A 145 -4.79 -4.62 -10.26
CA LYS A 145 -5.90 -3.66 -10.23
C LYS A 145 -7.21 -4.43 -10.08
N VAL A 146 -8.03 -4.07 -9.10
CA VAL A 146 -9.42 -4.50 -8.97
C VAL A 146 -10.28 -3.54 -9.79
N ASP A 147 -10.51 -3.88 -11.06
CA ASP A 147 -11.28 -3.09 -12.01
C ASP A 147 -12.80 -3.33 -11.92
N GLY A 148 -13.21 -4.40 -11.23
CA GLY A 148 -14.61 -4.79 -11.11
C GLY A 148 -15.16 -5.54 -12.32
N THR A 149 -14.32 -5.86 -13.32
CA THR A 149 -14.68 -6.64 -14.50
C THR A 149 -13.82 -7.88 -14.61
N SER A 150 -12.53 -7.73 -14.93
CA SER A 150 -11.57 -8.83 -15.06
C SER A 150 -11.06 -9.30 -13.70
N VAL A 151 -11.00 -8.39 -12.72
CA VAL A 151 -10.60 -8.69 -11.34
C VAL A 151 -11.60 -8.04 -10.40
N THR A 152 -12.32 -8.87 -9.65
CA THR A 152 -13.26 -8.43 -8.61
C THR A 152 -12.68 -8.60 -7.20
N TRP A 153 -13.38 -8.07 -6.20
CA TRP A 153 -12.99 -8.28 -4.81
C TRP A 153 -13.17 -9.73 -4.35
N GLU A 154 -14.12 -10.46 -4.93
CA GLU A 154 -14.28 -11.90 -4.69
C GLU A 154 -13.01 -12.64 -5.10
N ASN A 155 -12.54 -12.44 -6.35
CA ASN A 155 -11.30 -13.09 -6.82
C ASN A 155 -10.08 -12.65 -6.02
N ALA A 156 -9.99 -11.37 -5.67
CA ALA A 156 -8.90 -10.84 -4.85
C ALA A 156 -8.88 -11.48 -3.46
N VAL A 157 -10.04 -11.63 -2.81
CA VAL A 157 -10.17 -12.25 -1.49
C VAL A 157 -9.75 -13.72 -1.51
N ASP A 158 -10.13 -14.47 -2.54
CA ASP A 158 -9.74 -15.87 -2.67
C ASP A 158 -8.21 -16.02 -2.81
N ALA A 159 -7.59 -15.20 -3.66
CA ALA A 159 -6.15 -15.21 -3.85
C ALA A 159 -5.39 -14.73 -2.60
N MET A 160 -5.87 -13.68 -1.93
CA MET A 160 -5.32 -13.21 -0.65
C MET A 160 -5.40 -14.29 0.42
N ASN A 161 -6.56 -14.96 0.55
CA ASN A 161 -6.76 -16.03 1.52
C ASN A 161 -5.90 -17.25 1.23
N THR A 162 -5.76 -17.65 -0.05
CA THR A 162 -4.86 -18.73 -0.46
C THR A 162 -3.42 -18.41 -0.05
N ALA A 163 -2.95 -17.19 -0.34
CA ALA A 163 -1.59 -16.77 0.01
C ALA A 163 -1.38 -16.73 1.53
N LEU A 164 -2.38 -16.27 2.30
CA LEU A 164 -2.36 -16.27 3.75
C LEU A 164 -2.34 -17.68 4.36
N GLN A 165 -3.13 -18.60 3.82
CA GLN A 165 -3.18 -20.00 4.26
C GLN A 165 -1.85 -20.71 3.98
N ASN A 166 -1.26 -20.50 2.80
CA ASN A 166 0.06 -21.03 2.48
C ASN A 166 1.15 -20.49 3.42
N ALA A 167 0.97 -19.29 3.96
CA ALA A 167 1.83 -18.69 4.98
C ALA A 167 1.47 -19.11 6.43
N GLY A 168 0.51 -20.02 6.62
CA GLY A 168 0.11 -20.53 7.94
C GLY A 168 -0.80 -19.59 8.75
N SER A 169 -1.43 -18.59 8.13
CA SER A 169 -2.33 -17.67 8.80
C SER A 169 -3.60 -18.37 9.29
N LYS A 170 -4.00 -18.08 10.55
CA LYS A 170 -5.31 -18.45 11.13
C LYS A 170 -6.41 -17.40 10.86
N TRP A 171 -6.06 -16.36 10.12
CA TRP A 171 -6.92 -15.23 9.81
C TRP A 171 -7.12 -15.15 8.29
N ARG A 172 -8.30 -14.67 7.89
CA ARG A 172 -8.71 -14.57 6.50
C ARG A 172 -9.45 -13.26 6.23
N TYR A 173 -9.50 -12.87 4.97
CA TYR A 173 -10.45 -11.89 4.49
C TYR A 173 -11.84 -12.51 4.30
N GLU A 174 -12.84 -11.71 4.63
CA GLU A 174 -14.26 -11.91 4.33
C GLU A 174 -14.78 -10.74 3.51
N LEU A 175 -15.69 -11.00 2.57
CA LEU A 175 -16.35 -10.00 1.74
C LEU A 175 -17.85 -9.96 2.07
N ASN A 176 -18.19 -9.26 3.16
CA ASN A 176 -19.58 -9.11 3.63
C ASN A 176 -20.18 -7.75 3.23
N GLY A 177 -19.50 -7.00 2.38
CA GLY A 177 -19.86 -5.64 1.96
C GLY A 177 -19.01 -5.21 0.77
N ALA A 178 -18.88 -3.89 0.56
CA ALA A 178 -18.21 -3.36 -0.63
C ALA A 178 -16.69 -3.61 -0.69
N LEU A 179 -16.05 -3.86 0.46
CA LEU A 179 -14.61 -4.09 0.57
C LEU A 179 -14.32 -5.28 1.50
N PRO A 180 -13.20 -5.99 1.28
CA PRO A 180 -12.77 -7.08 2.16
C PRO A 180 -12.51 -6.58 3.59
N THR A 181 -12.72 -7.43 4.59
CA THR A 181 -12.33 -7.16 5.97
C THR A 181 -11.60 -8.37 6.56
N PHE A 182 -10.58 -8.14 7.38
CA PHE A 182 -9.73 -9.20 7.91
C PHE A 182 -10.26 -9.70 9.26
N ARG A 183 -10.51 -11.01 9.40
CA ARG A 183 -11.08 -11.63 10.61
C ARG A 183 -10.38 -12.94 10.97
N LYS A 184 -10.45 -13.28 12.25
CA LYS A 184 -9.98 -14.55 12.77
C LYS A 184 -11.05 -15.60 12.54
N GLN A 185 -10.65 -16.80 12.13
CA GLN A 185 -11.52 -17.98 12.20
C GLN A 185 -11.73 -18.42 13.64
#